data_AF-A0A6P0IWE7-F1
#
_entry.id   AF-A0A6P0IWE7-F1
#
_cell.length_a   1.000
_cell.length_b   1.000
_cell.length_c   1.000
_cell.angle_alpha   90.00
_cell.angle_beta   90.00
_cell.angle_gamma   90.00
#
_symmetry.space_group_name_H-M   'P 1'
#
loop_
_entity.id
_entity.type
_entity.pdbx_description
1 polymer ?
#
loop_
_entity_poly.entity_id
_entity_poly.type
_entity_poly.pdbx_seq_one_letter_code
_entity_poly.pdbx_strand_id
1 'polypeptide(L)' 'MDIRQIEISLKSPNAQDRLRALTALREYGSDVAVPLLTSKLKDPEFLVRSFVAMGLG' A
#
# COMPACT_ATOMS: atom_id res chain seq x y z
N MET A 1 -2.81 11.86 -1.76
CA MET A 1 -3.11 11.70 -0.31
C MET A 1 -1.84 12.07 0.44
N ASP A 2 -1.90 12.62 1.65
CA ASP A 2 -0.67 12.80 2.44
C ASP A 2 -0.15 11.44 2.94
N ILE A 3 1.16 11.32 3.16
CA ILE A 3 1.80 10.06 3.54
C ILE A 3 1.25 9.51 4.87
N ARG A 4 0.91 10.37 5.82
CA ARG A 4 0.31 9.94 7.11
C ARG A 4 -1.07 9.33 6.91
N GLN A 5 -1.85 9.87 5.97
CA GLN A 5 -3.15 9.30 5.62
C GLN A 5 -3.00 7.93 4.94
N ILE A 6 -1.99 7.77 4.09
CA ILE A 6 -1.68 6.49 3.46
C ILE A 6 -1.37 5.43 4.53
N GLU A 7 -0.52 5.74 5.52
CA GLU A 7 -0.20 4.80 6.61
C GLU A 7 -1.43 4.37 7.41
N ILE A 8 -2.36 5.30 7.67
CA ILE A 8 -3.62 5.00 8.36
C ILE A 8 -4.51 4.12 7.48
N SER A 9 -4.69 4.47 6.21
CA SER A 9 -5.52 3.71 5.27
C SER A 9 -4.98 2.31 5.01
N LEU A 10 -3.65 2.11 5.02
CA LEU A 10 -3.00 0.81 4.94
C LEU A 10 -3.34 -0.12 6.13
N LYS A 11 -3.79 0.42 7.26
CA LYS A 11 -4.22 -0.33 8.45
C LYS A 11 -5.74 -0.51 8.52
N SER A 12 -6.49 0.02 7.55
CA SER A 12 -7.95 -0.10 7.53
C SER A 12 -8.38 -1.57 7.45
N PRO A 13 -9.43 -1.98 8.18
CA PRO A 13 -10.03 -3.30 8.01
C PRO A 13 -10.62 -3.46 6.59
N ASN A 14 -11.02 -2.38 5.94
CA ASN A 14 -11.56 -2.41 4.59
C ASN A 14 -10.44 -2.53 3.55
N ALA A 15 -10.49 -3.60 2.74
CA ALA A 15 -9.53 -3.84 1.68
C ALA A 15 -9.48 -2.73 0.63
N GLN A 16 -10.62 -2.08 0.34
CA GLN A 16 -10.68 -0.99 -0.63
C GLN A 16 -9.87 0.23 -0.17
N ASP A 17 -9.88 0.53 1.13
CA ASP A 17 -9.07 1.63 1.69
C ASP A 17 -7.57 1.31 1.57
N ARG A 18 -7.18 0.06 1.82
CA ARG A 18 -5.79 -0.40 1.66
C ARG A 18 -5.35 -0.30 0.20
N LEU A 19 -6.19 -0.72 -0.75
CA LEU A 19 -5.90 -0.60 -2.19
C LEU A 19 -5.76 0.86 -2.65
N ARG A 20 -6.61 1.76 -2.14
CA ARG A 20 -6.49 3.20 -2.40
C ARG A 20 -5.17 3.75 -1.86
N ALA A 21 -4.77 3.33 -0.66
CA ALA A 21 -3.50 3.73 -0.06
C ALA A 21 -2.30 3.24 -0.89
N LEU A 22 -2.32 1.98 -1.33
CA LEU A 22 -1.29 1.44 -2.23
C LEU A 22 -1.21 2.18 -3.56
N THR A 23 -2.36 2.57 -4.13
CA THR A 23 -2.39 3.34 -5.37
C THR A 23 -1.77 4.73 -5.18
N ALA A 24 -2.03 5.38 -4.05
CA ALA A 24 -1.47 6.69 -3.72
C ALA A 24 0.05 6.64 -3.48
N LEU A 25 0.63 5.49 -3.09
CA LEU A 25 2.09 5.34 -2.96
C LEU A 25 2.85 5.52 -4.28
N ARG A 26 2.17 5.42 -5.44
CA ARG A 26 2.79 5.63 -6.76
C ARG A 26 3.26 7.07 -6.98
N GLU A 27 2.74 8.02 -6.20
CA GLU A 27 3.15 9.44 -6.24
C GLU A 27 4.44 9.71 -5.43
N TYR A 28 4.95 8.70 -4.70
CA TYR A 28 6.10 8.82 -3.82
C TYR A 28 7.32 8.09 -4.39
N GLY A 29 8.51 8.56 -3.98
CA GLY A 29 9.78 7.91 -4.30
C GLY A 29 9.90 6.51 -3.69
N SER A 30 10.80 5.71 -4.24
CA SER A 30 11.03 4.32 -3.79
C SER A 30 11.52 4.23 -2.34
N ASP A 31 12.26 5.23 -1.87
CA ASP A 31 12.71 5.38 -0.50
C ASP A 31 11.55 5.42 0.51
N VAL A 32 10.41 6.00 0.12
CA VAL A 32 9.19 6.06 0.93
C VAL A 32 8.24 4.90 0.63
N ALA A 33 8.07 4.55 -0.65
CA ALA A 33 7.08 3.56 -1.06
C ALA A 33 7.47 2.12 -0.69
N VAL A 34 8.74 1.73 -0.88
CA VAL A 34 9.18 0.33 -0.70
C VAL A 34 8.98 -0.18 0.73
N PRO A 35 9.32 0.57 1.81
CA PRO A 35 9.03 0.11 3.17
C PRO A 35 7.54 -0.14 3.43
N LEU A 36 6.68 0.74 2.90
CA LEU A 36 5.22 0.65 3.08
C LEU A 36 4.61 -0.50 2.27
N LEU A 37 5.06 -0.71 1.04
CA LEU A 37 4.69 -1.87 0.21
C LEU A 37 5.11 -3.18 0.87
N THR A 38 6.35 -3.25 1.36
CA THR A 38 6.89 -4.45 2.05
C THR A 38 6.07 -4.82 3.28
N SER A 39 5.55 -3.83 4.01
CA SER A 39 4.67 -4.07 5.18
C SER A 39 3.36 -4.78 4.84
N LYS A 40 2.98 -4.87 3.55
CA LYS A 40 1.72 -5.45 3.06
C LYS A 40 1.88 -6.73 2.26
N LEU A 41 3.09 -7.30 2.18
CA LEU A 41 3.34 -8.57 1.48
C LEU A 41 2.46 -9.74 1.95
N LYS A 42 2.05 -9.72 3.23
CA LYS A 42 1.22 -10.75 3.86
C LYS A 42 -0.23 -10.29 4.09
N ASP A 43 -0.70 -9.29 3.35
CA ASP A 43 -2.09 -8.84 3.48
C ASP A 43 -3.06 -10.01 3.22
N PRO A 44 -4.14 -10.16 4.01
CA PRO A 44 -5.10 -11.25 3.81
C PRO A 44 -5.81 -11.16 2.45
N GLU A 45 -6.01 -9.96 1.92
CA GLU A 45 -6.69 -9.76 0.66
C GLU A 45 -5.76 -10.05 -0.53
N PHE A 46 -6.21 -10.92 -1.43
CA PHE A 46 -5.43 -11.30 -2.61
C PHE A 46 -5.10 -10.11 -3.50
N LEU A 47 -6.08 -9.23 -3.74
CA LEU A 47 -5.88 -8.04 -4.57
C LEU A 47 -4.82 -7.11 -3.98
N VAL A 48 -4.79 -6.95 -2.65
CA VAL A 48 -3.79 -6.11 -1.98
C VAL A 48 -2.39 -6.69 -2.21
N ARG A 49 -2.21 -8.00 -2.06
CA ARG A 49 -0.91 -8.65 -2.34
C ARG A 49 -0.48 -8.48 -3.80
N SER A 50 -1.41 -8.58 -4.76
CA SER A 50 -1.11 -8.39 -6.18
C SER A 50 -0.63 -6.96 -6.50
N PHE A 51 -1.24 -5.94 -5.89
CA PHE A 51 -0.79 -4.56 -6.02
C PHE A 51 0.58 -4.33 -5.39
N VAL A 52 0.85 -4.95 -4.23
CA VAL A 52 2.17 -4.89 -3.59
C VAL A 52 3.24 -5.50 -4.50
N ALA A 53 2.98 -6.68 -5.07
CA ALA A 53 3.92 -7.33 -5.99
C ALA A 53 4.17 -6.48 -7.24
N MET A 54 3.13 -5.86 -7.81
CA MET A 54 3.25 -4.94 -8.94
C MET A 54 4.05 -3.68 -8.61
N GLY A 55 3.94 -3.15 -7.39
CA GLY A 55 4.68 -1.95 -6.99
C GLY A 55 6.16 -2.21 -6.64
N LEU A 56 6.54 -3.46 -6.41
CA LEU A 56 7.91 -3.85 -6.06
C LEU A 56 8.73 -4.39 -7.25
N GLY A 57 8.07 -4.78 -8.35
CA GLY A 57 8.70 -5.22 -9.60
C GLY A 57 8.85 -4.09 -10.60
#